data_AF-A0A3E2VN69-F1
#
_entry.id   AF-A0A3E2VN69-F1
#
_cell.length_a   1.000
_cell.length_b   1.000
_cell.length_c   1.000
_cell.angle_alpha   90.00
_cell.angle_beta   90.00
_cell.angle_gamma   90.00
#
_symmetry.space_group_name_H-M   'P 1'
#
loop_
_entity.id
_entity.type
_entity.pdbx_description
1 polymer ?
#
loop_
_entity_poly.entity_id
_entity_poly.type
_entity_poly.pdbx_seq_one_letter_code
_entity_poly.pdbx_strand_id
1 'polypeptide(L)'
;MEFRLMNKDTAVLDFLYDKETHNIDKVTNLIHPEYAPLGIIDYKTGISRKSFNNWWRDRAIPASRSKFKDVLEELDITNSIELLERCFGLSLSDQYWIKEK
;
A
#
# COMPACT_ATOMS: atom_id res chain seq x y z
N MET A 1 -7.22 -9.16 -6.40
CA MET A 1 -8.12 -9.15 -5.23
C MET A 1 -8.61 -7.73 -4.97
N GLU A 2 -9.77 -7.53 -4.36
CA GLU A 2 -10.26 -6.17 -4.05
C GLU A 2 -9.95 -5.82 -2.58
N PHE A 3 -9.45 -4.61 -2.38
CA PHE A 3 -9.10 -4.07 -1.08
C PHE A 3 -9.66 -2.66 -0.93
N ARG A 4 -9.71 -2.20 0.32
CA ARG A 4 -10.05 -0.85 0.72
C ARG A 4 -8.86 -0.21 1.41
N LEU A 5 -8.50 1.00 0.97
CA LEU A 5 -7.56 1.86 1.67
C LEU A 5 -8.29 2.59 2.81
N MET A 6 -7.75 2.49 4.01
CA MET A 6 -8.25 3.10 5.23
C MET A 6 -7.25 4.16 5.73
N ASN A 7 -7.77 5.24 6.33
CA ASN A 7 -7.00 6.21 7.10
C ASN A 7 -7.60 6.25 8.51
N LYS A 8 -6.91 5.68 9.49
CA LYS A 8 -7.51 5.28 10.78
C LYS A 8 -8.80 4.49 10.56
N ASP A 9 -9.95 5.04 10.96
CA ASP A 9 -11.27 4.42 10.84
C ASP A 9 -12.05 4.90 9.60
N THR A 10 -11.47 5.81 8.80
CA THR A 10 -12.12 6.40 7.62
C THR A 10 -11.78 5.61 6.35
N ALA A 11 -12.79 5.16 5.62
CA ALA A 11 -12.63 4.51 4.33
C ALA A 11 -12.28 5.54 3.24
N VAL A 12 -11.13 5.40 2.58
CA VAL A 12 -10.66 6.37 1.58
C VAL A 12 -11.14 6.01 0.17
N LEU A 13 -10.81 4.80 -0.28
CA LEU A 13 -11.10 4.30 -1.62
C LEU A 13 -11.03 2.78 -1.67
N ASP A 14 -11.66 2.19 -2.69
CA ASP A 14 -11.52 0.77 -3.02
C ASP A 14 -10.65 0.59 -4.26
N PHE A 15 -9.89 -0.50 -4.34
CA PHE A 15 -8.98 -0.79 -5.44
C PHE A 15 -8.76 -2.29 -5.65
N LEU A 16 -8.41 -2.65 -6.88
CA LEU A 16 -7.90 -3.98 -7.20
C LEU A 16 -6.38 -4.02 -7.03
N TYR A 17 -5.92 -5.07 -6.39
CA TYR A 17 -4.52 -5.37 -6.17
C TYR A 17 -4.16 -6.75 -6.74
N ASP A 18 -3.05 -6.79 -7.47
CA ASP A 18 -2.43 -8.01 -7.95
C ASP A 18 -1.28 -8.40 -7.01
N LYS A 19 -1.47 -9.52 -6.31
CA LYS A 19 -0.46 -10.07 -5.38
C LYS A 19 0.69 -10.75 -6.10
N GLU A 20 0.54 -11.18 -7.35
CA GLU A 20 1.63 -11.82 -8.10
C GLU A 20 2.65 -10.78 -8.55
N THR A 21 2.17 -9.62 -9.00
CA THR A 21 3.06 -8.52 -9.45
C THR A 21 3.29 -7.45 -8.39
N HIS A 22 2.66 -7.57 -7.22
CA HIS A 22 2.70 -6.59 -6.14
C HIS A 22 2.33 -5.17 -6.61
N ASN A 23 1.22 -5.06 -7.35
CA ASN A 23 0.76 -3.81 -7.97
C ASN A 23 -0.72 -3.52 -7.70
N ILE A 24 -1.03 -2.22 -7.63
CA ILE A 24 -2.39 -1.73 -7.72
C ILE A 24 -2.79 -1.68 -9.20
N ASP A 25 -3.83 -2.45 -9.57
CA ASP A 25 -4.34 -2.57 -10.92
C ASP A 25 -5.21 -1.38 -11.32
N LYS A 26 -6.21 -1.08 -10.48
CA LYS A 26 -7.17 0.01 -10.70
C LYS A 26 -7.85 0.43 -9.39
N VAL A 27 -8.20 1.70 -9.29
CA VAL A 27 -9.14 2.21 -8.27
C VAL A 27 -10.56 1.88 -8.73
N THR A 28 -11.35 1.23 -7.89
CA THR A 28 -12.73 0.82 -8.21
C THR A 28 -13.77 1.80 -7.69
N ASN A 29 -13.49 2.47 -6.57
CA ASN A 29 -14.42 3.40 -5.94
C ASN A 29 -13.69 4.48 -5.13
N LEU A 30 -14.16 5.72 -5.17
CA LEU A 30 -13.68 6.81 -4.31
C LEU A 30 -14.74 7.09 -3.25
N ILE A 31 -14.34 7.06 -1.97
CA ILE A 31 -15.27 7.20 -0.84
C ILE A 31 -15.04 8.54 -0.15
N HIS A 32 -13.84 8.71 0.44
CA HIS A 32 -13.39 9.94 1.10
C HIS A 32 -12.00 10.34 0.57
N PRO A 33 -11.90 10.80 -0.69
CA PRO A 33 -10.63 11.16 -1.31
C PRO A 33 -9.88 12.31 -0.59
N GLU A 34 -10.59 13.12 0.19
CA GLU A 34 -10.02 14.17 1.04
C GLU A 34 -9.13 13.62 2.18
N TYR A 35 -9.26 12.33 2.52
CA TYR A 35 -8.39 11.64 3.48
C TYR A 35 -7.25 10.87 2.79
N ALA A 36 -7.15 10.93 1.46
CA ALA A 36 -6.14 10.21 0.70
C ALA A 36 -4.72 10.68 1.04
N PRO A 37 -3.71 9.79 0.98
CA PRO A 37 -2.33 10.19 1.12
C PRO A 37 -1.95 11.23 0.06
N LEU A 38 -1.29 12.31 0.45
CA LEU A 38 -0.85 13.34 -0.50
C LEU A 38 0.01 12.75 -1.64
N GLY A 39 0.78 11.70 -1.33
CA GLY A 39 1.63 11.00 -2.31
C GLY A 39 0.89 10.31 -3.45
N ILE A 40 -0.44 10.11 -3.36
CA ILE A 40 -1.23 9.49 -4.43
C ILE A 40 -2.03 10.50 -5.27
N ILE A 41 -2.08 11.76 -4.82
CA ILE A 41 -2.83 12.84 -5.46
C ILE A 41 -1.93 13.56 -6.46
N ASP A 42 -2.36 13.59 -7.71
CA ASP A 42 -1.80 14.37 -8.80
C ASP A 42 -2.69 15.59 -9.07
N TYR A 43 -2.10 16.77 -9.16
CA TYR A 43 -2.83 18.04 -9.31
C TYR A 43 -3.65 18.15 -10.60
N LYS A 44 -3.29 17.39 -11.66
CA LYS A 44 -3.99 17.40 -12.94
C LYS A 44 -5.02 16.29 -13.05
N THR A 45 -4.71 15.13 -12.47
CA THR A 45 -5.42 13.88 -12.75
C THR A 45 -6.12 13.28 -11.53
N GLY A 46 -5.99 13.90 -10.35
CA GLY A 46 -6.55 13.37 -9.12
C GLY A 46 -5.74 12.15 -8.65
N ILE A 47 -6.40 11.08 -8.22
CA ILE A 47 -5.70 9.88 -7.76
C ILE A 47 -5.13 9.11 -8.96
N SER A 48 -3.80 9.11 -9.09
CA SER A 48 -3.09 8.42 -10.16
C SER A 48 -2.66 7.02 -9.72
N ARG A 49 -2.92 6.02 -10.56
CA ARG A 49 -2.45 4.63 -10.34
C ARG A 49 -0.93 4.56 -10.16
N LYS A 50 -0.17 5.38 -10.90
CA LYS A 50 1.29 5.40 -10.81
C LYS A 50 1.74 5.93 -9.46
N SER A 51 1.19 7.08 -9.04
CA SER A 51 1.50 7.69 -7.75
C SER A 51 1.08 6.79 -6.59
N PHE A 52 -0.05 6.10 -6.72
CA PHE A 52 -0.51 5.14 -5.72
C PHE A 52 0.43 3.93 -5.60
N ASN A 53 0.87 3.35 -6.72
CA ASN A 53 1.87 2.27 -6.71
C ASN A 53 3.21 2.70 -6.09
N ASN A 54 3.67 3.92 -6.39
CA ASN A 54 4.91 4.45 -5.80
C ASN A 54 4.76 4.64 -4.29
N TRP A 55 3.71 5.34 -3.86
CA TRP A 55 3.43 5.54 -2.43
C TRP A 55 3.30 4.22 -1.67
N TRP A 56 2.65 3.20 -2.24
CA TRP A 56 2.55 1.90 -1.60
C TRP A 56 3.93 1.25 -1.41
N ARG A 57 4.76 1.25 -2.46
CA ARG A 57 6.12 0.68 -2.42
C ARG A 57 7.06 1.41 -1.47
N ASP A 58 6.94 2.74 -1.39
CA ASP A 58 7.79 3.56 -0.52
C ASP A 58 7.56 3.27 0.97
N ARG A 59 6.46 2.58 1.32
CA ARG A 59 6.17 2.12 2.69
C ARG A 59 6.81 0.78 3.02
N ALA A 60 7.31 0.05 2.01
CA ALA A 60 8.03 -1.20 2.24
C ALA A 60 9.38 -0.91 2.90
N ILE A 61 9.83 -1.81 3.78
CA ILE A 61 11.14 -1.65 4.43
C ILE A 61 12.24 -1.75 3.36
N PRO A 62 13.20 -0.79 3.31
CA PRO A 62 14.28 -0.83 2.34
C PRO A 62 15.13 -2.10 2.48
N ALA A 63 15.43 -2.75 1.36
CA ALA A 63 16.24 -3.97 1.33
C ALA A 63 17.67 -3.77 1.89
N SER A 64 18.16 -2.53 1.94
CA SER A 64 19.46 -2.15 2.51
C SER A 64 19.47 -2.11 4.04
N ARG A 65 18.32 -2.27 4.72
CA ARG A 65 18.25 -2.24 6.19
C ARG A 65 19.00 -3.44 6.76
N SER A 66 19.91 -3.17 7.71
CA SER A 66 20.69 -4.22 8.37
C SER A 66 19.79 -5.31 8.96
N LYS A 67 20.18 -6.58 8.77
CA LYS A 67 19.45 -7.80 9.18
C LYS A 67 18.09 -8.02 8.52
N PHE A 68 17.69 -7.20 7.56
CA PHE A 68 16.38 -7.36 6.94
C PHE A 68 16.28 -8.63 6.09
N LYS A 69 17.39 -9.02 5.43
CA LYS A 69 17.46 -10.28 4.69
C LYS A 69 17.17 -11.50 5.59
N ASP A 70 17.73 -11.54 6.79
CA ASP A 70 17.52 -12.63 7.74
C ASP A 70 16.03 -12.75 8.13
N VAL A 71 15.35 -11.60 8.32
CA VAL A 71 13.90 -11.55 8.61
C VAL A 71 13.08 -12.05 7.43
N LEU A 72 13.45 -11.72 6.20
CA LEU A 72 12.76 -12.22 5.00
C LEU A 72 12.88 -13.75 4.89
N GLU A 73 14.07 -14.30 5.16
CA GLU A 73 14.32 -15.74 5.17
C GLU A 73 13.53 -16.46 6.27
N GLU A 74 13.47 -15.90 7.49
CA GLU A 74 12.72 -16.47 8.61
C GLU A 74 11.20 -16.49 8.35
N LEU A 75 10.68 -15.51 7.61
CA LEU A 75 9.26 -15.37 7.28
C LEU A 75 8.85 -16.08 5.98
N ASP A 76 9.81 -16.72 5.29
CA ASP A 76 9.63 -17.34 3.96
C ASP A 76 8.99 -16.37 2.95
N ILE A 77 9.61 -15.19 2.82
CA ILE A 77 9.18 -14.13 1.89
C ILE A 77 10.33 -13.65 1.03
N THR A 78 10.00 -13.29 -0.21
CA THR A 78 11.04 -12.97 -1.22
C THR A 78 11.35 -11.49 -1.30
N ASN A 79 10.43 -10.63 -0.87
CA ASN A 79 10.55 -9.18 -1.03
C ASN A 79 9.89 -8.41 0.12
N SER A 80 10.33 -7.16 0.30
CA SER A 80 9.83 -6.29 1.38
C SER A 80 8.37 -5.85 1.22
N ILE A 81 7.83 -5.89 0.00
CA ILE A 81 6.44 -5.51 -0.28
C ILE A 81 5.50 -6.63 0.21
N GLU A 82 5.91 -7.89 0.08
CA GLU A 82 5.17 -9.03 0.62
C GLU A 82 5.02 -8.91 2.15
N LEU A 83 6.07 -8.45 2.85
CA LEU A 83 5.97 -8.14 4.27
C LEU A 83 4.95 -7.03 4.56
N LEU A 84 4.98 -5.95 3.76
CA LEU A 84 4.03 -4.84 3.88
C LEU A 84 2.59 -5.36 3.72
N GLU A 85 2.34 -6.25 2.77
CA GLU A 85 1.04 -6.86 2.53
C GLU A 85 0.57 -7.74 3.69
N ARG A 86 1.46 -8.61 4.23
CA ARG A 86 1.15 -9.46 5.39
C ARG A 86 0.81 -8.62 6.63
N CYS A 87 1.38 -7.43 6.74
CA CYS A 87 1.09 -6.46 7.80
C CYS A 87 -0.09 -5.53 7.49
N PHE A 88 -0.89 -5.80 6.46
CA PHE A 88 -2.02 -4.94 6.03
C PHE A 88 -1.60 -3.51 5.68
N GLY A 89 -0.34 -3.32 5.31
CA GLY A 89 0.25 -2.01 5.11
C GLY A 89 0.27 -1.15 6.36
N LEU A 90 0.26 -1.71 7.57
CA LEU A 90 0.39 -0.93 8.81
C LEU A 90 1.81 -0.36 8.93
N SER A 91 1.91 0.91 9.31
CA SER A 91 3.18 1.59 9.52
C SER A 91 3.15 2.44 10.80
N LEU A 92 4.32 2.69 11.37
CA LEU A 92 4.50 3.62 12.49
C LEU A 92 4.65 5.08 12.02
N SER A 93 4.83 5.31 10.72
CA SER A 93 5.06 6.64 10.15
C SER A 93 3.79 7.35 9.70
N ASP A 94 2.69 6.62 9.51
CA ASP A 94 1.44 7.15 8.99
C ASP A 94 0.24 6.36 9.55
N GLN A 95 -0.97 6.71 9.11
CA GLN A 95 -2.22 6.16 9.64
C GLN A 95 -2.97 5.29 8.62
N TYR A 96 -2.29 4.92 7.53
CA TYR A 96 -2.91 4.21 6.42
C TYR A 96 -2.75 2.70 6.57
N TRP A 97 -3.77 1.97 6.16
CA TRP A 97 -3.76 0.50 6.12
C TRP A 97 -4.77 0.00 5.09
N ILE A 98 -4.68 -1.27 4.72
CA ILE A 98 -5.59 -1.90 3.76
C ILE A 98 -6.45 -2.96 4.43
N LYS A 99 -7.71 -3.02 4.04
CA LYS A 99 -8.67 -4.02 4.49
C LYS A 99 -9.16 -4.81 3.29
N GLU A 100 -9.23 -6.13 3.38
CA GLU A 100 -9.91 -6.93 2.37
C GLU A 100 -11.40 -6.56 2.34
N LYS A 101 -11.97 -6.51 1.14
CA LYS A 101 -13.36 -6.09 0.91
C LYS A 101 -14.29 -7.28 0.74
#